data_AF-A0A2M7VCX3-F1
#
_entry.id   AF-A0A2M7VCX3-F1
#
_cell.length_a   1.000
_cell.length_b   1.000
_cell.length_c   1.000
_cell.angle_alpha   90.00
_cell.angle_beta   90.00
_cell.angle_gamma   90.00
#
_symmetry.space_group_name_H-M   'P 1'
#
loop_
_entity.id
_entity.type
_entity.pdbx_description
1 polymer ?
#
loop_
_entity_poly.entity_id
_entity_poly.type
_entity_poly.pdbx_seq_one_letter_code
_entity_poly.pdbx_strand_id
1 'polypeptide(L)'
;MKSQISFVCQECGYESAQWMGKCPECGEWNSLKEFKIQNSEFRIKGEKAKFQTPSAPKKLGEIEYQEESRLKTGFLEADGVLGGGIVPGSVVLLAG
;
A
#
# COMPACT_ATOMS: atom_id res chain seq x y z
N MET A 1 13.03 11.81 1.89
CA MET A 1 13.08 10.62 1.00
C MET A 1 14.32 9.83 1.33
N LYS A 2 14.17 8.58 1.76
CA LYS A 2 15.30 7.73 2.18
C LYS A 2 15.84 7.03 0.92
N SER A 3 17.09 7.27 0.56
CA SER A 3 17.76 6.59 -0.55
C SER A 3 17.81 5.09 -0.27
N GLN A 4 17.20 4.28 -1.12
CA GLN A 4 17.39 2.82 -1.08
C GLN A 4 18.71 2.50 -1.78
N ILE A 5 19.59 1.81 -1.07
CA ILE A 5 20.88 1.32 -1.57
C ILE A 5 20.69 -0.18 -1.84
N SER A 6 21.01 -0.63 -3.04
CA SER A 6 21.13 -2.05 -3.36
C SER A 6 22.58 -2.40 -3.67
N PHE A 7 22.95 -3.66 -3.48
CA PHE A 7 24.29 -4.19 -3.69
C PHE A 7 24.24 -5.21 -4.82
N VAL A 8 24.97 -4.97 -5.91
CA VAL A 8 24.96 -5.85 -7.09
C VAL A 8 26.33 -6.46 -7.27
N CYS A 9 26.39 -7.79 -7.45
CA CYS A 9 27.61 -8.51 -7.73
C CYS A 9 28.09 -8.26 -9.17
N GLN A 10 29.33 -7.83 -9.34
CA GLN A 10 29.89 -7.56 -10.68
C GLN A 10 30.13 -8.83 -11.51
N GLU A 11 30.36 -9.97 -10.84
CA GLU A 11 30.69 -11.24 -11.53
C GLU A 11 29.46 -12.01 -12.03
N CYS A 12 28.36 -12.01 -11.27
CA CYS A 12 27.16 -12.79 -11.60
C CYS A 12 25.87 -11.96 -11.68
N GLY A 13 25.90 -10.67 -11.32
CA GLY A 13 24.72 -9.81 -11.35
C GLY A 13 23.75 -9.97 -10.17
N TYR A 14 24.07 -10.80 -9.17
CA TYR A 14 23.21 -10.99 -8.00
C TYR A 14 22.97 -9.69 -7.23
N GLU A 15 21.71 -9.36 -6.93
CA GLU A 15 21.31 -8.17 -6.18
C GLU A 15 20.88 -8.51 -4.74
N SER A 16 21.37 -7.74 -3.77
CA SER A 16 21.03 -7.84 -2.35
C SER A 16 20.73 -6.48 -1.75
N ALA A 17 19.84 -6.42 -0.76
CA ALA A 17 19.55 -5.21 0.01
C ALA A 17 20.59 -4.91 1.11
N GLN A 18 21.55 -5.81 1.34
CA GLN A 18 22.58 -5.66 2.37
C GLN A 18 23.95 -6.14 1.88
N TRP A 19 25.03 -5.47 2.33
CA TRP A 19 26.39 -5.90 2.05
C TRP A 19 26.71 -7.21 2.78
N MET A 20 27.25 -8.19 2.05
CA MET A 20 27.55 -9.52 2.61
C MET A 20 29.01 -9.96 2.42
N GLY A 21 29.89 -9.14 1.84
CA GLY A 21 31.33 -9.43 1.66
C GLY A 21 31.65 -10.56 0.67
N LYS A 22 30.85 -11.63 0.66
CA LYS A 22 30.86 -12.75 -0.28
C LYS A 22 29.52 -12.83 -1.00
N CYS A 23 29.54 -13.03 -2.31
CA CYS A 23 28.33 -13.26 -3.09
C CYS A 23 27.75 -14.67 -2.79
N PRO A 24 26.45 -14.81 -2.46
CA PRO A 24 25.84 -16.11 -2.19
C PRO A 24 25.62 -16.96 -3.45
N GLU A 25 25.60 -16.34 -4.63
CA GLU A 25 25.39 -17.02 -5.92
C GLU A 25 26.70 -17.55 -6.52
N CYS A 26 27.68 -16.68 -6.77
CA CYS A 26 28.95 -17.10 -7.38
C CYS A 26 30.06 -17.42 -6.37
N GLY A 27 29.87 -17.12 -5.08
CA GLY A 27 30.87 -17.38 -4.04
C GLY A 27 32.06 -16.43 -4.04
N GLU A 28 32.11 -15.45 -4.94
CA GLU A 28 33.21 -14.48 -5.05
C GLU A 28 33.22 -13.47 -3.91
N TRP A 29 34.42 -13.08 -3.51
CA TRP A 29 34.66 -12.12 -2.43
C TRP A 29 34.89 -10.71 -2.98
N ASN A 30 34.36 -9.70 -2.28
CA ASN A 30 34.48 -8.28 -2.64
C ASN A 30 33.90 -7.87 -4.00
N SER A 31 33.07 -8.73 -4.62
CA SER A 31 32.47 -8.46 -5.93
C SER A 31 31.14 -7.70 -5.86
N LEU A 32 30.57 -7.51 -4.66
CA LEU A 32 29.36 -6.71 -4.47
C LEU A 32 29.72 -5.22 -4.58
N LYS A 33 28.96 -4.43 -5.34
CA LYS A 33 29.09 -2.97 -5.42
C LYS A 33 27.78 -2.28 -5.08
N GLU A 34 27.89 -1.12 -4.46
CA GLU A 34 26.75 -0.26 -4.11
C GLU A 34 26.16 0.42 -5.35
N PHE A 35 24.87 0.21 -5.58
CA PHE A 35 24.07 0.93 -6.56
C PHE A 35 22.99 1.73 -5.82
N LYS A 36 22.96 3.04 -6.08
CA LYS A 36 21.88 3.90 -5.60
C LYS A 36 20.70 3.71 -6.54
N ILE A 37 19.61 3.14 -6.04
CA ILE A 37 18.36 3.13 -6.79
C ILE A 37 17.84 4.57 -6.76
N GLN A 38 18.02 5.29 -7.87
CA GLN A 38 17.24 6.49 -8.10
C GLN A 38 15.81 6.03 -8.31
N ASN A 39 14.96 6.24 -7.31
CA ASN A 39 13.53 6.16 -7.50
C ASN A 39 13.17 7.28 -8.47
N SER A 40 13.18 6.99 -9.77
CA SER A 40 12.43 7.81 -10.71
C SER A 40 10.98 7.63 -10.29
N GLU A 41 10.44 8.62 -9.60
CA GLU A 41 9.01 8.69 -9.38
C GLU A 41 8.38 8.72 -10.78
N PHE A 42 8.03 7.55 -11.32
CA PHE A 42 7.06 7.46 -12.39
C PHE A 42 5.76 7.91 -11.74
N ARG A 43 5.57 9.23 -11.67
CA ARG A 43 4.34 9.86 -11.24
C ARG A 43 3.32 9.49 -12.30
N ILE A 44 2.67 8.34 -12.13
CA ILE A 44 1.38 8.10 -12.75
C ILE A 44 0.55 9.28 -12.32
N LYS A 45 0.19 10.13 -13.29
CA LYS A 45 -0.66 11.30 -13.13
C LYS A 45 -2.11 10.81 -12.91
N GLY A 46 -2.30 9.90 -11.96
CA GLY A 46 -3.59 9.60 -11.40
C GLY A 46 -3.89 10.73 -10.43
N GLU A 47 -5.01 11.42 -10.63
CA GLU A 47 -5.60 12.24 -9.59
C GLU A 47 -5.55 11.45 -8.29
N LYS A 48 -4.74 11.92 -7.34
CA LYS A 48 -4.82 11.42 -5.98
C LYS A 48 -6.27 11.69 -5.58
N ALA A 49 -7.07 10.63 -5.47
CA ALA A 49 -8.36 10.72 -4.79
C ALA A 49 -8.07 11.50 -3.52
N LYS A 50 -8.74 12.65 -3.36
CA LYS A 50 -8.64 13.47 -2.15
C LYS A 50 -9.18 12.58 -1.04
N PHE A 51 -8.33 11.76 -0.43
CA PHE A 51 -8.61 11.20 0.87
C PHE A 51 -8.85 12.41 1.75
N GLN A 52 -10.12 12.62 2.09
CA GLN A 52 -10.49 13.62 3.09
C GLN A 52 -9.60 13.36 4.29
N THR A 53 -9.04 14.45 4.81
CA THR A 53 -8.10 14.51 5.92
C THR A 53 -8.42 13.49 7.01
N PRO A 54 -7.42 12.86 7.64
CA PRO A 54 -7.66 11.97 8.76
C PRO A 54 -8.49 12.71 9.81
N SER A 55 -9.62 12.11 10.19
CA SER A 55 -10.50 12.64 11.23
C SER A 55 -9.67 13.05 12.45
N ALA A 56 -9.77 14.30 12.89
CA ALA A 56 -9.10 14.75 14.10
C ALA A 56 -9.69 14.02 15.32
N PRO A 57 -8.90 13.74 16.37
CA PRO A 57 -9.42 13.11 17.58
C PRO A 57 -10.50 14.00 18.20
N LYS A 58 -11.70 13.42 18.41
CA LYS A 58 -12.84 14.06 19.08
C LYS A 58 -13.18 13.31 20.36
N LYS A 59 -13.76 13.99 21.35
CA LYS A 59 -14.30 13.28 22.54
C LYS A 59 -15.53 12.47 22.13
N LEU A 60 -15.79 11.37 22.84
CA LEU A 60 -16.94 10.50 22.53
C LEU A 60 -18.28 11.25 22.54
N GLY A 61 -18.46 12.21 23.46
CA GLY A 61 -19.67 13.04 23.53
C GLY A 61 -19.81 14.09 22.42
N GLU A 62 -18.78 14.28 21.59
CA GLU A 62 -18.77 15.21 20.44
C GLU A 62 -18.97 14.46 19.11
N ILE A 63 -19.19 13.14 19.14
CA ILE A 63 -19.47 12.33 17.96
C ILE A 63 -20.97 12.41 17.65
N GLU A 64 -21.30 13.04 16.52
CA GLU A 64 -22.66 13.08 16.00
C GLU A 64 -22.93 11.83 15.15
N TYR A 65 -24.12 11.25 15.31
CA TYR A 65 -24.59 10.20 14.42
C TYR A 65 -25.17 10.83 13.16
N GLN A 66 -24.66 10.43 11.99
CA GLN A 66 -25.18 10.85 10.69
C GLN A 66 -25.70 9.61 9.96
N GLU A 67 -26.95 9.66 9.52
CA GLU A 67 -27.49 8.64 8.62
C GLU A 67 -27.04 8.95 7.19
N GLU A 68 -26.20 8.09 6.64
CA GLU A 68 -25.89 8.11 5.21
C GLU A 68 -26.90 7.30 4.41
N SER A 69 -27.25 7.79 3.22
CA SER A 69 -28.12 7.07 2.31
C SER A 69 -27.42 5.82 1.77
N ARG A 70 -28.09 4.66 1.91
CA ARG A 70 -27.58 3.37 1.46
C ARG A 70 -28.17 2.98 0.12
N LEU A 71 -27.34 2.41 -0.75
CA LEU A 71 -27.76 1.81 -2.02
C LEU A 71 -28.25 0.39 -1.77
N LYS A 72 -29.51 0.12 -2.13
CA LYS A 72 -30.07 -1.25 -2.06
C LYS A 72 -29.44 -2.12 -3.15
N THR A 73 -29.04 -3.33 -2.78
CA THR A 73 -28.51 -4.32 -3.72
C THR A 73 -29.61 -5.01 -4.52
N GLY A 74 -30.86 -4.95 -4.03
CA GLY A 74 -32.01 -5.68 -4.58
C GLY A 74 -32.12 -7.11 -4.07
N PHE A 75 -31.14 -7.61 -3.32
CA PHE A 75 -31.16 -8.88 -2.63
C PHE A 75 -31.33 -8.65 -1.13
N LEU A 76 -32.48 -9.08 -0.60
CA LEU A 76 -32.89 -8.78 0.78
C LEU A 76 -31.89 -9.32 1.82
N GLU A 77 -31.38 -10.53 1.61
CA GLU A 77 -30.37 -11.16 2.48
C GLU A 77 -29.04 -10.41 2.44
N ALA A 78 -28.59 -9.99 1.24
CA ALA A 78 -27.35 -9.24 1.10
C ALA A 78 -27.47 -7.84 1.73
N ASP A 79 -28.60 -7.16 1.53
CA ASP A 79 -28.89 -5.90 2.21
C ASP A 79 -28.93 -6.09 3.73
N GLY A 80 -29.45 -7.21 4.22
CA GLY A 80 -29.43 -7.57 5.65
C GLY A 80 -28.01 -7.70 6.19
N VAL A 81 -27.14 -8.44 5.49
CA VAL A 81 -25.72 -8.60 5.87
C VAL A 81 -24.97 -7.27 5.84
N LEU A 82 -25.28 -6.39 4.87
CA LEU A 82 -24.64 -5.09 4.72
C LEU A 82 -25.22 -3.99 5.64
N GLY A 83 -26.16 -4.32 6.52
CA GLY A 83 -26.78 -3.34 7.43
C GLY A 83 -27.73 -2.37 6.73
N GLY A 84 -28.49 -2.87 5.77
CA GLY A 84 -29.50 -2.14 5.01
C GLY A 84 -29.09 -1.74 3.59
N GLY A 85 -27.90 -2.09 3.13
CA GLY A 85 -27.38 -1.81 1.78
C GLY A 85 -25.96 -1.23 1.78
N ILE A 86 -25.45 -0.95 0.58
CA ILE A 86 -24.08 -0.45 0.36
C ILE A 86 -23.99 1.04 0.69
N VAL A 87 -22.98 1.43 1.47
CA VAL A 87 -22.69 2.84 1.79
C VAL A 87 -21.84 3.45 0.65
N PRO A 88 -22.22 4.62 0.08
CA PRO A 88 -21.41 5.30 -0.93
C PRO A 88 -19.97 5.56 -0.45
N GLY A 89 -18.98 5.28 -1.29
CA GLY A 89 -17.56 5.47 -0.93
C GLY A 89 -16.98 4.40 0.02
N SER A 90 -17.76 3.38 0.38
CA SER A 90 -17.25 2.20 1.10
C SER A 90 -16.59 1.19 0.16
N VAL A 91 -15.73 0.34 0.73
CA VAL A 91 -15.13 -0.80 0.04
C VAL A 91 -15.66 -2.07 0.70
N VAL A 92 -16.29 -2.94 -0.10
CA VAL A 92 -16.82 -4.23 0.35
C VAL A 92 -15.97 -5.34 -0.27
N LEU A 93 -15.33 -6.15 0.57
CA LEU A 93 -14.60 -7.34 0.14
C LEU A 93 -15.55 -8.53 0.05
N LEU A 94 -15.64 -9.13 -1.13
CA LEU A 94 -16.35 -10.39 -1.36
C LEU A 94 -15.31 -11.48 -1.59
N ALA A 95 -15.37 -12.55 -0.81
CA ALA A 95 -14.50 -13.70 -0.92
C ALA A 95 -15.33 -14.98 -1.06
N GLY A 96 -14.82 -15.93 -1.84
CA GLY A 96 -15.42 -17.23 -2.12
C GLY A 96 -14.36 -18.26 -2.46
#